data_AF-A0A6V7VVV5-F1
#
_entry.id   AF-A0A6V7VVV5-F1
#
_cell.length_a   1.000
_cell.length_b   1.000
_cell.length_c   1.000
_cell.angle_alpha   90.00
_cell.angle_beta   90.00
_cell.angle_gamma   90.00
#
_symmetry.space_group_name_H-M   'P 1'
#
loop_
_entity.id
_entity.type
_entity.pdbx_description
1 polymer ?
#
loop_
_entity_poly.entity_id
_entity_poly.type
_entity_poly.pdbx_seq_one_letter_code
_entity_poly.pdbx_strand_id
1 'polypeptide(L)'
;MNVFSLMLIIGFDRMLAIFLPIWYSTRNEKHYLKLIYLISFSFPLVFLGFVIRSIIQDPFLQVQCYFPELVGNDGKDILLDAQLILICLTLICYILMFLKLLYDQMKGQICLLRKSLYKTLAIIMAIQIFGYFFSCISYKIVGQISLTEIQSHIINAFINCLSSLSSTIEVPVLFVVSSEHNWL
;
A
#
# COMPACT_ATOMS: atom_id res chain seq x y z
N MET A 1 -2.34 -4.15 7.08
CA MET A 1 -1.20 -3.23 7.28
C MET A 1 0.12 -3.72 6.69
N ASN A 2 0.48 -5.01 6.83
CA ASN A 2 1.71 -5.55 6.20
C ASN A 2 1.81 -5.31 4.70
N VAL A 3 0.68 -5.38 3.98
CA VAL A 3 0.65 -5.10 2.54
C VAL A 3 1.06 -3.65 2.26
N PHE A 4 0.52 -2.67 3.00
CA PHE A 4 0.85 -1.25 2.82
C PHE A 4 2.32 -0.93 3.13
N SER A 5 2.91 -1.51 4.18
CA SER A 5 4.34 -1.29 4.48
C SER A 5 5.23 -1.89 3.40
N LEU A 6 4.91 -3.10 2.94
CA LEU A 6 5.63 -3.75 1.85
C LEU A 6 5.58 -2.90 0.58
N MET A 7 4.42 -2.36 0.26
CA MET A 7 4.22 -1.55 -0.94
C MET A 7 4.94 -0.22 -0.90
N LEU A 8 4.90 0.47 0.24
CA LEU A 8 5.68 1.69 0.45
C LEU A 8 7.17 1.41 0.25
N ILE A 9 7.67 0.29 0.77
CA ILE A 9 9.08 -0.08 0.67
C ILE A 9 9.45 -0.49 -0.76
N ILE A 10 8.59 -1.22 -1.48
CA ILE A 10 8.78 -1.50 -2.90
C ILE A 10 8.82 -0.17 -3.69
N GLY A 11 7.89 0.74 -3.42
CA GLY A 11 7.87 2.07 -4.04
C GLY A 11 9.15 2.85 -3.77
N PHE A 12 9.63 2.83 -2.52
CA PHE A 12 10.87 3.49 -2.12
C PHE A 12 12.12 2.85 -2.75
N ASP A 13 12.20 1.53 -2.80
CA ASP A 13 13.30 0.80 -3.44
C ASP A 13 13.38 1.13 -4.94
N ARG A 14 12.24 1.12 -5.64
CA ARG A 14 12.17 1.52 -7.06
C ARG A 14 12.54 2.98 -7.25
N MET A 15 12.16 3.87 -6.32
CA MET A 15 12.56 5.27 -6.35
C MET A 15 14.08 5.40 -6.26
N LEU A 16 14.72 4.69 -5.32
CA LEU A 16 16.18 4.67 -5.21
C LEU A 16 16.84 4.14 -6.49
N ALA A 17 16.27 3.12 -7.14
CA ALA A 17 16.78 2.59 -8.41
C ALA A 17 16.79 3.65 -9.52
N ILE A 18 15.75 4.48 -9.58
CA ILE A 18 15.58 5.50 -10.62
C ILE A 18 16.44 6.74 -10.34
N PHE A 19 16.49 7.20 -9.08
CA PHE A 19 17.18 8.42 -8.71
C PHE A 19 18.69 8.22 -8.47
N LEU A 20 19.11 7.04 -7.99
CA LEU A 20 20.49 6.75 -7.60
C LEU A 20 20.99 5.44 -8.25
N PRO A 21 20.99 5.32 -9.59
CA PRO A 21 21.28 4.07 -10.28
C PRO A 21 22.69 3.51 -10.00
N ILE A 22 23.70 4.38 -9.83
CA ILE A 22 25.09 3.97 -9.57
C ILE A 22 25.24 3.36 -8.17
N TRP A 23 24.63 3.98 -7.16
CA TRP A 23 24.63 3.42 -5.81
C TRP A 23 23.82 2.14 -5.77
N TYR A 24 22.68 2.12 -6.47
CA TYR A 24 21.79 0.97 -6.51
C TYR A 24 22.45 -0.26 -7.15
N SER A 25 23.31 -0.07 -8.17
CA SER A 25 24.03 -1.18 -8.82
C SER A 25 25.24 -1.69 -8.04
N THR A 26 25.80 -0.87 -7.14
CA THR A 26 27.00 -1.22 -6.36
C THR A 26 26.69 -1.74 -4.96
N ARG A 27 25.41 -1.71 -4.55
CA ARG A 27 24.98 -2.18 -3.23
C ARG A 27 25.09 -3.70 -3.10
N ASN A 28 25.36 -4.15 -1.88
CA ASN A 28 25.28 -5.57 -1.56
C ASN A 28 23.82 -6.02 -1.42
N GLU A 29 23.27 -6.65 -2.47
CA GLU A 29 21.87 -7.05 -2.56
C GLU A 29 21.40 -7.90 -1.36
N LYS A 30 22.23 -8.84 -0.89
CA LYS A 30 21.87 -9.74 0.21
C LYS A 30 21.61 -9.00 1.52
N HIS A 31 22.46 -8.03 1.86
CA HIS A 31 22.30 -7.25 3.08
C HIS A 31 21.16 -6.25 2.96
N TYR A 32 21.07 -5.59 1.81
CA TYR A 32 20.04 -4.60 1.54
C TYR A 32 18.62 -5.20 1.58
N LEU A 33 18.39 -6.33 0.90
CA LEU A 33 17.09 -7.00 0.92
C LEU A 33 16.70 -7.45 2.32
N LYS A 34 17.64 -8.04 3.09
CA LYS A 34 17.38 -8.43 4.48
C LYS A 34 16.96 -7.24 5.33
N LEU A 35 17.64 -6.09 5.18
CA LEU A 35 17.30 -4.87 5.90
C LEU A 35 15.89 -4.38 5.53
N ILE A 36 15.59 -4.34 4.22
CA ILE A 36 14.26 -3.95 3.72
C ILE A 36 13.15 -4.85 4.27
N TYR A 37 13.34 -6.16 4.24
CA TYR A 37 12.35 -7.10 4.77
C TYR A 37 12.18 -6.94 6.28
N LEU A 38 13.27 -6.72 7.01
CA LEU A 38 13.23 -6.48 8.45
C LEU A 38 12.47 -5.19 8.79
N ILE A 39 12.70 -4.09 8.06
CA ILE A 39 11.96 -2.84 8.22
C ILE A 39 10.48 -3.04 7.86
N SER A 40 10.20 -3.71 6.75
CA SER A 40 8.84 -3.99 6.28
C SER A 40 8.02 -4.81 7.26
N PHE A 41 8.67 -5.77 7.92
CA PHE A 41 8.04 -6.64 8.90
C PHE A 41 7.90 -5.96 10.28
N SER A 42 8.92 -5.23 10.71
CA SER A 42 8.92 -4.56 12.02
C SER A 42 7.95 -3.36 12.06
N PHE A 43 7.84 -2.59 10.99
CA PHE A 43 7.00 -1.38 10.98
C PHE A 43 5.52 -1.66 11.33
N PRO A 44 4.82 -2.62 10.68
CA PRO A 44 3.47 -2.98 11.08
C PRO A 44 3.37 -3.54 12.49
N LEU A 45 4.37 -4.28 12.97
CA LEU A 45 4.37 -4.82 14.34
C LEU A 45 4.43 -3.71 15.38
N VAL A 46 5.35 -2.75 15.19
CA VAL A 46 5.46 -1.60 16.10
C VAL A 46 4.22 -0.72 16.01
N PHE A 47 3.74 -0.45 14.79
CA PHE A 47 2.56 0.38 14.56
C PHE A 47 1.29 -0.26 15.12
N LEU A 48 1.03 -1.54 14.82
CA LEU A 48 -0.11 -2.29 15.35
C LEU A 48 -0.03 -2.40 16.87
N GLY A 49 1.17 -2.64 17.43
CA GLY A 49 1.38 -2.65 18.88
C GLY A 49 1.08 -1.31 19.54
N PHE A 50 1.44 -0.19 18.89
CA PHE A 50 1.10 1.15 19.34
C PHE A 50 -0.41 1.40 19.29
N VAL A 51 -1.04 1.13 18.15
CA VAL A 51 -2.49 1.26 17.92
C VAL A 51 -3.27 0.43 18.94
N ILE A 52 -2.95 -0.86 19.09
CA ILE A 52 -3.59 -1.75 20.06
C ILE A 52 -3.42 -1.21 21.49
N ARG A 53 -2.22 -0.79 21.89
CA ARG A 53 -2.00 -0.22 23.23
C ARG A 53 -2.76 1.08 23.48
N SER A 54 -2.91 1.92 22.45
CA SER A 54 -3.63 3.18 22.57
C SER A 54 -5.15 3.02 22.61
N ILE A 55 -5.68 1.87 22.19
CA ILE A 55 -7.13 1.71 21.90
C ILE A 55 -7.80 0.63 22.76
N ILE A 56 -7.06 -0.32 23.36
CA ILE A 56 -7.67 -1.23 24.34
C ILE A 56 -8.11 -0.42 25.57
N GLN A 57 -9.36 0.01 25.54
CA GLN A 57 -10.15 0.44 26.69
C GLN A 57 -11.15 -0.69 26.97
N ASP A 58 -10.83 -1.45 28.00
CA ASP A 58 -11.63 -2.49 28.66
C ASP A 58 -11.88 -3.85 27.97
N PRO A 59 -11.88 -4.95 28.77
CA PRO A 59 -12.04 -6.31 28.28
C PRO A 59 -13.52 -6.65 28.12
N PHE A 60 -14.11 -6.39 26.95
CA PHE A 60 -15.46 -6.89 26.67
C PHE A 60 -15.46 -8.23 25.91
N LEU A 61 -16.05 -9.20 26.62
CA LEU A 61 -16.27 -10.62 26.34
C LEU A 61 -17.26 -10.87 25.18
N GLN A 62 -16.92 -10.49 23.95
CA GLN A 62 -17.57 -11.07 22.77
C GLN A 62 -16.53 -11.40 21.70
N VAL A 63 -16.69 -12.57 21.07
CA VAL A 63 -15.83 -13.07 20.00
C VAL A 63 -15.98 -12.17 18.79
N GLN A 64 -15.23 -11.08 18.75
CA GLN A 64 -15.16 -10.19 17.59
C GLN A 64 -14.17 -10.77 16.58
N CYS A 65 -14.68 -11.06 15.38
CA CYS A 65 -13.89 -11.63 14.28
C CYS A 65 -13.18 -10.57 13.44
N TYR A 66 -13.47 -9.28 13.66
CA TYR A 66 -12.94 -8.17 12.86
C TYR A 66 -12.13 -7.20 13.71
N PHE A 67 -10.87 -6.96 13.29
CA PHE A 67 -9.96 -6.02 13.96
C PHE A 67 -10.52 -4.59 14.15
N PRO A 68 -11.30 -4.01 13.22
CA PRO A 68 -11.91 -2.69 13.41
C PRO A 68 -13.02 -2.65 14.47
N GLU A 69 -13.56 -3.79 14.90
CA GLU A 69 -14.60 -3.88 15.94
C GLU A 69 -13.98 -4.02 17.34
N LEU A 70 -12.76 -4.59 17.42
CA LEU A 70 -11.90 -4.64 18.62
C LEU A 70 -11.36 -3.27 19.03
N VAL A 71 -11.46 -2.32 18.12
CA VAL A 71 -10.86 -1.00 18.19
C VAL A 71 -12.05 -0.06 18.35
N GLY A 72 -12.21 0.55 19.53
CA GLY A 72 -13.31 1.50 19.78
C GLY A 72 -13.39 2.59 18.70
N ASN A 73 -14.53 3.29 18.58
CA ASN A 73 -14.78 4.23 17.47
C ASN A 73 -13.60 5.19 17.20
N ASP A 74 -13.00 5.77 18.25
CA ASP A 74 -11.85 6.68 18.13
C ASP A 74 -10.61 6.00 17.51
N GLY A 75 -10.40 4.72 17.82
CA GLY A 75 -9.28 3.96 17.29
C GLY A 75 -9.47 3.54 15.83
N LYS A 76 -10.71 3.34 15.40
CA LYS A 76 -11.04 2.98 14.02
C LYS A 76 -10.67 4.15 13.09
N ASP A 77 -10.92 5.37 13.53
CA ASP A 77 -10.56 6.58 12.79
C ASP A 77 -9.04 6.75 12.71
N ILE A 78 -8.31 6.55 13.82
CA ILE A 78 -6.84 6.59 13.83
C ILE A 78 -6.24 5.56 12.86
N LEU A 79 -6.78 4.34 12.84
CA LEU A 79 -6.32 3.28 11.94
C LEU A 79 -6.56 3.65 10.47
N LEU A 80 -7.74 4.19 10.15
CA LEU A 80 -8.09 4.64 8.80
C LEU A 80 -7.19 5.81 8.34
N ASP A 81 -6.95 6.78 9.22
CA ASP A 81 -6.10 7.93 8.90
C ASP A 81 -4.64 7.51 8.70
N ALA A 82 -4.12 6.58 9.50
CA ALA A 82 -2.78 6.05 9.30
C ALA A 82 -2.65 5.27 7.98
N GLN A 83 -3.66 4.49 7.60
CA GLN A 83 -3.69 3.83 6.29
C GLN A 83 -3.70 4.84 5.16
N LEU A 84 -4.51 5.91 5.27
CA LEU A 84 -4.57 6.97 4.28
C LEU A 84 -3.21 7.67 4.13
N ILE A 85 -2.53 7.98 5.24
CA ILE A 85 -1.17 8.57 5.22
C ILE A 85 -0.18 7.65 4.48
N LEU A 86 -0.19 6.34 4.76
CA LEU A 86 0.69 5.39 4.07
C LEU A 86 0.40 5.31 2.57
N ILE A 87 -0.88 5.33 2.18
CA ILE A 87 -1.29 5.37 0.77
C ILE A 87 -0.80 6.66 0.12
N CYS A 88 -0.98 7.81 0.77
CA CYS A 88 -0.51 9.11 0.27
C CYS A 88 1.01 9.14 0.09
N LEU A 89 1.78 8.66 1.07
CA LEU A 89 3.24 8.57 0.97
C LEU A 89 3.68 7.69 -0.20
N THR A 90 3.02 6.54 -0.37
CA THR A 90 3.28 5.61 -1.47
C THR A 90 2.98 6.26 -2.82
N LEU A 91 1.85 6.98 -2.92
CA LEU A 91 1.45 7.71 -4.13
C LEU A 91 2.41 8.85 -4.47
N ILE A 92 2.94 9.57 -3.47
CA ILE A 92 3.99 10.58 -3.66
C ILE A 92 5.25 9.94 -4.26
N CYS A 93 5.71 8.81 -3.72
CA CYS A 93 6.85 8.08 -4.30
C CYS A 93 6.60 7.71 -5.77
N TYR A 94 5.39 7.25 -6.09
CA TYR A 94 5.02 6.90 -7.46
C TYR A 94 4.98 8.10 -8.40
N ILE A 95 4.41 9.22 -7.97
CA ILE A 95 4.40 10.47 -8.75
C ILE A 95 5.83 10.96 -9.00
N LEU A 96 6.69 10.95 -7.99
CA LEU A 96 8.09 11.38 -8.14
C LEU A 96 8.84 10.50 -9.14
N MET A 97 8.65 9.18 -9.08
CA MET A 97 9.22 8.26 -10.08
C MET A 97 8.71 8.56 -11.48
N PHE A 98 7.40 8.78 -11.63
CA PHE A 98 6.78 9.13 -12.91
C PHE A 98 7.33 10.43 -13.50
N LEU A 99 7.43 11.49 -12.69
CA LEU A 99 7.99 12.78 -13.10
C LEU A 99 9.45 12.65 -13.53
N LYS A 100 10.25 11.88 -12.79
CA LYS A 100 11.66 11.63 -13.15
C LYS A 100 11.78 10.86 -14.46
N LEU A 101 10.90 9.88 -14.70
CA LEU A 101 10.86 9.14 -15.96
C LEU A 101 10.47 10.04 -17.14
N LEU A 102 9.44 10.88 -16.99
CA LEU A 102 9.06 11.86 -18.02
C LEU A 102 10.22 12.81 -18.34
N TYR A 103 10.91 13.31 -17.32
CA TYR A 103 12.07 14.18 -17.49
C TYR A 103 13.20 13.51 -18.28
N ASP A 104 13.54 12.26 -17.95
CA ASP A 104 14.60 11.52 -18.64
C ASP A 104 14.17 11.14 -20.08
N GLN A 105 12.87 10.93 -20.32
CA GLN A 105 12.31 10.73 -21.67
C GLN A 105 12.45 11.99 -22.53
N MET A 106 12.17 13.17 -21.98
CA MET A 106 12.34 14.45 -22.69
C MET A 106 13.81 14.72 -23.06
N LYS A 107 14.75 14.21 -22.26
CA LYS A 107 16.19 14.29 -22.54
C LYS A 107 16.70 13.25 -23.55
N GLY A 108 15.84 12.38 -24.08
CA GLY A 108 16.22 11.33 -25.03
C GLY A 108 17.06 10.20 -24.42
N GLN A 109 17.15 10.10 -23.08
CA GLN A 109 17.90 9.06 -22.38
C GLN A 109 17.04 7.81 -22.13
N ILE A 110 16.30 7.36 -23.14
CA ILE A 110 15.35 6.24 -23.00
C ILE A 110 16.11 4.92 -23.10
N CYS A 111 16.29 4.25 -21.97
CA CYS A 111 16.70 2.86 -21.91
C CYS A 111 15.46 1.95 -21.95
N LEU A 112 15.48 0.88 -22.75
CA LEU A 112 14.38 -0.11 -22.87
C LEU A 112 13.90 -0.64 -21.51
N LEU A 113 14.82 -0.82 -20.56
CA LEU A 113 14.56 -1.25 -19.18
C LEU A 113 13.55 -0.33 -18.45
N ARG A 114 13.58 0.98 -18.74
CA ARG A 114 12.69 1.97 -18.09
C ARG A 114 11.24 1.88 -18.57
N LYS A 115 10.99 1.32 -19.76
CA LYS A 115 9.66 1.21 -20.36
C LYS A 115 8.80 0.14 -19.68
N SER A 116 9.40 -1.00 -19.32
CA SER A 116 8.69 -2.03 -18.58
C SER A 116 8.49 -1.65 -17.11
N LEU A 117 9.46 -0.95 -16.48
CA LEU A 117 9.26 -0.34 -15.15
C LEU A 117 8.05 0.60 -15.12
N TYR A 118 7.82 1.39 -16.18
CA TYR A 118 6.65 2.26 -16.33
C TYR A 118 5.33 1.48 -16.36
N LYS A 119 5.27 0.36 -17.08
CA LYS A 119 4.09 -0.52 -17.14
C LYS A 119 3.74 -1.05 -15.74
N THR A 120 4.74 -1.52 -14.99
CA THR A 120 4.53 -1.98 -13.60
C THR A 120 4.05 -0.85 -12.70
N LEU A 121 4.69 0.32 -12.77
CA LEU A 121 4.33 1.50 -11.99
C LEU A 121 2.88 1.95 -12.22
N ALA A 122 2.46 2.03 -13.49
CA ALA A 122 1.11 2.43 -13.85
C ALA A 122 0.06 1.44 -13.35
N ILE A 123 0.34 0.15 -13.45
CA ILE A 123 -0.57 -0.90 -12.97
C ILE A 123 -0.71 -0.87 -11.44
N ILE A 124 0.41 -0.73 -10.71
CA ILE A 124 0.37 -0.63 -9.25
C ILE A 124 -0.40 0.61 -8.81
N MET A 125 -0.13 1.78 -9.43
CA MET A 125 -0.89 2.99 -9.12
C MET A 125 -2.38 2.81 -9.39
N ALA A 126 -2.76 2.19 -10.52
CA ALA A 126 -4.16 1.93 -10.82
C ALA A 126 -4.81 1.04 -9.76
N ILE A 127 -4.18 -0.08 -9.40
CA ILE A 127 -4.72 -1.00 -8.38
C ILE A 127 -4.83 -0.32 -7.01
N GLN A 128 -3.82 0.45 -6.60
CA GLN A 128 -3.82 1.12 -5.29
C GLN A 128 -4.84 2.25 -5.20
N ILE A 129 -4.94 3.09 -6.23
CA ILE A 129 -5.90 4.20 -6.28
C ILE A 129 -7.33 3.65 -6.36
N PHE A 130 -7.60 2.66 -7.20
CA PHE A 130 -8.95 2.12 -7.36
C PHE A 130 -9.38 1.21 -6.20
N GLY A 131 -8.49 0.42 -5.63
CA GLY A 131 -8.85 -0.52 -4.56
C GLY A 131 -8.91 0.16 -3.20
N TYR A 132 -7.75 0.56 -2.70
CA TYR A 132 -7.61 0.96 -1.30
C TYR A 132 -8.09 2.38 -1.04
N PHE A 133 -7.73 3.34 -1.90
CA PHE A 133 -8.14 4.74 -1.71
C PHE A 133 -9.67 4.87 -1.82
N PHE A 134 -10.28 4.22 -2.81
CA PHE A 134 -11.73 4.13 -2.94
C PHE A 134 -12.39 3.51 -1.71
N SER A 135 -11.82 2.42 -1.17
CA SER A 135 -12.37 1.76 0.02
C SER A 135 -12.30 2.67 1.25
N CYS A 136 -11.17 3.35 1.50
CA CYS A 136 -11.02 4.29 2.61
C CYS A 136 -12.02 5.46 2.52
N ILE A 137 -12.17 6.04 1.32
CA ILE A 137 -13.15 7.12 1.10
C ILE A 137 -14.57 6.60 1.31
N SER A 138 -14.89 5.44 0.77
CA SER A 138 -16.22 4.84 0.89
C SER A 138 -16.56 4.59 2.36
N TYR A 139 -15.62 4.11 3.18
CA TYR A 139 -15.82 3.98 4.63
C TYR A 139 -16.13 5.29 5.33
N LYS A 140 -15.40 6.37 5.00
CA LYS A 140 -15.67 7.70 5.59
C LYS A 140 -17.04 8.24 5.16
N ILE A 141 -17.41 8.08 3.89
CA ILE A 141 -18.72 8.51 3.38
C ILE A 141 -19.84 7.74 4.06
N VAL A 142 -19.74 6.41 4.15
CA VAL A 142 -20.73 5.55 4.79
C VAL A 142 -20.89 5.89 6.27
N GLY A 143 -19.80 6.24 6.96
CA GLY A 143 -19.85 6.68 8.36
C GLY A 143 -20.53 8.03 8.57
N GLN A 144 -20.60 8.89 7.55
CA GLN A 144 -21.24 10.21 7.62
C GLN A 144 -22.73 10.19 7.23
N ILE A 145 -23.17 9.19 6.46
CA ILE A 145 -24.55 9.07 6.02
C ILE A 145 -25.36 8.29 7.06
N SER A 146 -26.52 8.82 7.45
CA SER A 146 -27.48 8.13 8.32
C SER A 146 -28.14 6.97 7.57
N LEU A 147 -27.48 5.82 7.53
CA LEU A 147 -27.97 4.57 6.96
C LEU A 147 -28.59 3.67 8.04
N THR A 148 -29.49 2.78 7.64
CA THR A 148 -29.92 1.69 8.54
C THR A 148 -28.77 0.72 8.79
N GLU A 149 -28.77 0.05 9.93
CA GLU A 149 -27.73 -0.91 10.33
C GLU A 149 -27.50 -1.99 9.27
N ILE A 150 -28.58 -2.54 8.71
CA ILE A 150 -28.54 -3.56 7.65
C ILE A 150 -27.87 -3.01 6.37
N GLN A 151 -28.22 -1.78 5.96
CA GLN A 151 -27.62 -1.15 4.78
C GLN A 151 -26.13 -0.88 4.98
N SER A 152 -25.74 -0.41 6.17
CA SER A 152 -24.34 -0.19 6.53
C SER A 152 -23.54 -1.50 6.47
N HIS A 153 -24.07 -2.59 7.01
CA HIS A 153 -23.41 -3.90 6.94
C HIS A 153 -23.23 -4.41 5.49
N ILE A 154 -24.26 -4.29 4.65
CA ILE A 154 -24.19 -4.73 3.25
C ILE A 154 -23.14 -3.91 2.49
N ILE A 155 -23.14 -2.59 2.66
CA ILE A 155 -22.19 -1.70 1.98
C ILE A 155 -20.76 -1.96 2.48
N ASN A 156 -20.56 -2.11 3.79
CA ASN A 156 -19.25 -2.41 4.36
C ASN A 156 -18.72 -3.77 3.90
N ALA A 157 -19.58 -4.78 3.79
CA ALA A 157 -19.22 -6.08 3.24
C ALA A 157 -18.80 -5.99 1.76
N PHE A 158 -19.51 -5.19 0.97
CA PHE A 158 -19.18 -4.94 -0.43
C PHE A 158 -17.83 -4.22 -0.59
N ILE A 159 -17.58 -3.17 0.20
CA ILE A 159 -16.31 -2.45 0.22
C ILE A 159 -15.16 -3.39 0.60
N ASN A 160 -15.33 -4.20 1.66
CA ASN A 160 -14.34 -5.19 2.08
C ASN A 160 -14.04 -6.23 0.99
N CYS A 161 -15.07 -6.69 0.28
CA CYS A 161 -14.91 -7.64 -0.82
C CYS A 161 -14.08 -7.03 -1.97
N LEU A 162 -14.40 -5.79 -2.37
CA LEU A 162 -13.64 -5.05 -3.38
C LEU A 162 -12.19 -4.80 -2.97
N SER A 163 -11.96 -4.40 -1.72
CA SER A 163 -10.61 -4.20 -1.18
C SER A 163 -9.81 -5.51 -1.17
N SER A 164 -10.44 -6.62 -0.75
CA SER A 164 -9.83 -7.94 -0.74
C SER A 164 -9.51 -8.43 -2.15
N LEU A 165 -10.40 -8.21 -3.11
CA LEU A 165 -10.16 -8.53 -4.52
C LEU A 165 -8.98 -7.75 -5.08
N SER A 166 -8.90 -6.45 -4.80
CA SER A 166 -7.75 -5.60 -5.17
C SER A 166 -6.43 -6.18 -4.64
N SER A 167 -6.40 -6.56 -3.35
CA SER A 167 -5.22 -7.15 -2.73
C SER A 167 -4.81 -8.51 -3.34
N THR A 168 -5.80 -9.29 -3.78
CA THR A 168 -5.59 -10.62 -4.36
C THR A 168 -5.01 -10.53 -5.76
N ILE A 169 -5.43 -9.53 -6.55
CA ILE A 169 -4.97 -9.31 -7.93
C ILE A 169 -3.56 -8.70 -7.95
N GLU A 170 -3.23 -7.90 -6.94
CA GLU A 170 -1.99 -7.14 -6.88
C GLU A 170 -0.72 -8.00 -6.95
N VAL A 171 -0.62 -9.03 -6.12
CA VAL A 171 0.58 -9.87 -6.04
C VAL A 171 0.82 -10.66 -7.33
N PRO A 172 -0.16 -11.38 -7.91
CA PRO A 172 0.00 -12.06 -9.19
C PRO A 172 0.39 -11.11 -10.32
N VAL A 173 -0.25 -9.93 -10.39
CA VAL A 173 0.03 -8.94 -11.45
C VAL A 173 1.45 -8.40 -11.33
N LEU A 174 1.92 -8.11 -10.11
CA LEU A 174 3.32 -7.74 -9.86
C LEU A 174 4.29 -8.82 -10.33
N PHE A 175 4.01 -10.09 -10.04
CA PHE A 175 4.85 -11.22 -10.47
C PHE A 175 4.86 -11.40 -11.98
N VAL A 176 3.70 -11.33 -12.64
CA VAL A 176 3.60 -11.47 -14.10
C VAL A 176 4.40 -10.38 -14.79
N VAL A 177 4.22 -9.12 -14.38
CA VAL A 177 4.93 -7.98 -14.99
C VAL A 177 6.44 -8.04 -14.67
N SER A 178 6.83 -8.53 -13.50
CA SER A 178 8.25 -8.75 -13.18
C SER A 178 8.87 -9.92 -13.95
N SER A 179 8.09 -10.96 -14.28
CA SER A 179 8.60 -12.13 -15.01
C SER A 179 8.87 -11.83 -16.49
N GLU A 180 8.10 -10.92 -17.11
CA GLU A 180 8.38 -10.39 -18.46
C GLU A 180 9.79 -9.76 -18.55
N HIS A 181 10.37 -9.34 -17.43
CA HIS A 181 11.71 -8.75 -17.35
C HIS A 181 12.87 -9.75 -17.40
N ASN A 182 12.64 -11.04 -17.08
CA ASN A 182 13.69 -12.07 -17.08
C ASN A 182 13.91 -12.71 -18.46
N TRP A 183 13.04 -12.43 -19.42
CA TRP A 183 13.09 -12.99 -20.78
C TRP A 183 13.67 -12.02 -21.82
N LEU A 184 14.12 -10.83 -21.41
CA LEU A 184 14.79 -9.81 -22.21
C LEU A 184 16.25 -9.64 -21.75
#